data_AF-A0A3B8RK73-F1
#
_entry.id   AF-A0A3B8RK73-F1
#
_cell.length_a   1.000
_cell.length_b   1.000
_cell.length_c   1.000
_cell.angle_alpha   90.00
_cell.angle_beta   90.00
_cell.angle_gamma   90.00
#
_symmetry.space_group_name_H-M   'P 1'
#
loop_
_entity.id
_entity.type
_entity.pdbx_description
1 polymer ?
#
loop_
_entity_poly.entity_id
_entity_poly.type
_entity_poly.pdbx_seq_one_letter_code
_entity_poly.pdbx_strand_id
1 'polypeptide(L)'
;MLSNNKSKPAIILTSLLGRRTAFLIPGSRMLWWAGLIFILIFVIPSCRNKEEKEQKPSFSFNDSSMVTKETKKILGDNLKFILTGNFDKDSLQEIAAGIELTENNNWGIKFILLELADNQLKKTFESELLDGSFKGCLVKKIKFPKMNYDLIYYNSQDYFWGSGGGEVFSYLINFAENKTYYTHLFSESRKPAELFLSKNITDSEIRKFFISNFKKDYPDLKLASEDVSLEF
;
A
#
# COMPACT_ATOMS: atom_id res chain seq x y z
N MET A 1 48.59 30.51 -39.70
CA MET A 1 47.99 30.25 -41.03
C MET A 1 46.49 30.48 -40.87
N LEU A 2 45.99 31.67 -41.22
CA LEU A 2 45.40 32.02 -42.54
C LEU A 2 44.24 31.06 -42.87
N SER A 3 43.02 31.45 -43.19
CA SER A 3 42.38 32.74 -43.52
C SER A 3 40.88 32.37 -43.67
N ASN A 4 39.92 33.07 -43.05
CA ASN A 4 39.12 34.17 -43.66
C ASN A 4 38.39 33.73 -44.96
N ASN A 5 37.12 34.05 -45.23
CA ASN A 5 36.30 35.23 -44.91
C ASN A 5 34.84 34.91 -45.37
N LYS A 6 33.76 35.32 -44.68
CA LYS A 6 32.82 36.44 -45.00
C LYS A 6 32.44 36.57 -46.49
N SER A 7 31.23 36.91 -46.93
CA SER A 7 30.12 37.77 -46.43
C SER A 7 28.96 37.60 -47.45
N LYS A 8 27.67 37.53 -47.06
CA LYS A 8 26.69 38.64 -46.84
C LYS A 8 26.29 39.43 -48.13
N PRO A 9 25.10 40.09 -48.16
CA PRO A 9 23.99 39.84 -49.09
C PRO A 9 23.65 41.06 -49.99
N ALA A 10 22.62 40.96 -50.86
CA ALA A 10 21.56 41.98 -51.10
C ALA A 10 20.88 41.92 -52.49
N ILE A 11 19.53 41.90 -52.46
CA ILE A 11 18.53 42.78 -53.14
C ILE A 11 18.51 42.95 -54.69
N ILE A 12 17.27 43.10 -55.22
CA ILE A 12 16.76 43.80 -56.44
C ILE A 12 16.57 42.87 -57.66
N LEU A 13 15.35 42.49 -58.11
CA LEU A 13 14.15 43.17 -58.65
C LEU A 13 14.30 43.64 -60.12
N THR A 14 13.22 43.46 -60.89
CA THR A 14 12.97 43.85 -62.30
C THR A 14 13.58 42.91 -63.35
N SER A 15 13.04 42.65 -64.54
CA SER A 15 11.85 43.08 -65.27
C SER A 15 11.73 42.21 -66.55
N LEU A 16 10.74 42.50 -67.40
CA LEU A 16 10.67 42.27 -68.86
C LEU A 16 9.79 41.14 -69.41
N LEU A 17 8.63 41.60 -69.90
CA LEU A 17 8.15 41.54 -71.30
C LEU A 17 7.71 40.20 -71.91
N GLY A 18 6.47 40.20 -72.42
CA GLY A 18 6.01 39.22 -73.41
C GLY A 18 4.54 39.37 -73.85
N ARG A 19 4.31 40.30 -74.78
CA ARG A 19 3.18 40.47 -75.75
C ARG A 19 2.03 39.43 -75.76
N ARG A 20 0.78 39.90 -75.61
CA ARG A 20 -0.22 40.26 -76.66
C ARG A 20 -0.65 39.12 -77.61
N THR A 21 -1.92 38.73 -77.50
CA THR A 21 -2.90 38.78 -78.60
C THR A 21 -4.31 38.98 -78.01
N ALA A 22 -5.03 39.94 -78.59
CA ALA A 22 -6.40 40.28 -78.27
C ALA A 22 -7.38 39.39 -79.04
N PHE A 23 -8.53 39.08 -78.45
CA PHE A 23 -9.78 38.93 -79.19
C PHE A 23 -10.93 39.41 -78.31
N LEU A 24 -11.53 40.52 -78.72
CA LEU A 24 -12.77 41.07 -78.20
C LEU A 24 -13.93 40.42 -78.96
N ILE A 25 -14.94 39.95 -78.24
CA ILE A 25 -16.30 39.80 -78.77
C ILE A 25 -17.24 40.50 -77.75
N PRO A 26 -18.07 41.47 -78.18
CA PRO A 26 -18.96 42.24 -77.33
C PRO A 26 -20.33 41.56 -77.22
N GLY A 27 -21.12 41.89 -76.20
CA GLY A 27 -22.54 41.51 -76.20
C GLY A 27 -23.21 41.59 -74.85
N SER A 28 -23.82 42.74 -74.61
CA SER A 28 -24.67 43.08 -73.47
C SER A 28 -25.98 42.27 -73.44
N ARG A 29 -26.49 41.99 -72.22
CA ARG A 29 -27.84 42.34 -71.71
C ARG A 29 -28.30 41.37 -70.60
N MET A 30 -28.19 41.83 -69.36
CA MET A 30 -29.30 42.04 -68.42
C MET A 30 -30.50 41.06 -68.51
N LEU A 31 -30.59 40.15 -67.55
CA LEU A 31 -31.87 39.68 -67.01
C LEU A 31 -31.65 39.15 -65.58
N TRP A 32 -32.27 39.86 -64.64
CA TRP A 32 -32.64 39.38 -63.30
C TRP A 32 -33.32 38.00 -63.41
N TRP A 33 -33.25 37.19 -62.34
CA TRP A 33 -34.37 36.52 -61.65
C TRP A 33 -33.80 35.49 -60.64
N ALA A 34 -34.07 35.76 -59.37
CA ALA A 34 -34.26 34.88 -58.22
C ALA A 34 -33.46 33.56 -58.06
N GLY A 35 -32.67 33.50 -56.98
CA GLY A 35 -32.98 32.65 -55.82
C GLY A 35 -32.63 31.15 -55.88
N LEU A 36 -31.60 30.76 -55.13
CA LEU A 36 -31.47 29.55 -54.28
C LEU A 36 -29.99 29.39 -53.88
N ILE A 37 -29.55 29.98 -52.77
CA ILE A 37 -29.34 29.27 -51.48
C ILE A 37 -29.04 27.78 -51.69
N PHE A 38 -27.74 27.44 -51.73
CA PHE A 38 -27.24 26.16 -51.24
C PHE A 38 -25.79 26.33 -50.76
N ILE A 39 -25.63 27.11 -49.69
CA ILE A 39 -24.41 27.08 -48.88
C ILE A 39 -24.50 25.81 -48.02
N LEU A 40 -24.04 24.70 -48.58
CA LEU A 40 -23.79 23.46 -47.86
C LEU A 40 -22.46 23.63 -47.09
N ILE A 41 -22.51 24.36 -45.98
CA ILE A 41 -21.46 24.26 -44.95
C ILE A 41 -21.61 22.86 -44.37
N PHE A 42 -20.74 21.95 -44.82
CA PHE A 42 -20.46 20.71 -44.12
C PHE A 42 -19.85 21.07 -42.76
N VAL A 43 -20.71 21.31 -41.77
CA VAL A 43 -20.34 21.20 -40.36
C VAL A 43 -20.14 19.71 -40.13
N ILE A 44 -18.93 19.21 -40.33
CA ILE A 44 -18.54 17.90 -39.82
C ILE A 44 -18.56 18.06 -38.30
N PRO A 45 -19.46 17.38 -37.56
CA PRO A 45 -19.27 17.28 -36.13
C PRO A 45 -18.01 16.44 -35.95
N SER A 46 -16.89 17.10 -35.73
CA SER A 46 -15.71 16.46 -35.17
C SER A 46 -16.14 15.98 -33.79
N CYS A 47 -16.64 14.74 -33.72
CA CYS A 47 -16.65 13.92 -32.53
C CYS A 47 -15.21 13.82 -32.05
N ARG A 48 -14.78 14.86 -31.35
CA ARG A 48 -13.61 14.83 -30.50
C ARG A 48 -14.00 13.85 -29.41
N ASN A 49 -13.64 12.58 -29.60
CA ASN A 49 -13.59 11.63 -28.51
C ASN A 49 -12.72 12.31 -27.46
N LYS A 50 -13.38 12.86 -26.43
CA LYS A 50 -12.72 13.13 -25.17
C LYS A 50 -12.28 11.75 -24.74
N GLU A 51 -11.01 11.44 -24.92
CA GLU A 51 -10.36 10.50 -24.05
C GLU A 51 -10.61 11.05 -22.63
N GLU A 52 -11.71 10.58 -22.03
CA GLU A 52 -11.77 10.47 -20.58
C GLU A 52 -10.50 9.72 -20.23
N LYS A 53 -9.50 10.46 -19.73
CA LYS A 53 -8.49 9.85 -18.89
C LYS A 53 -9.31 9.18 -17.80
N GLU A 54 -9.50 7.86 -17.91
CA GLU A 54 -10.08 7.06 -16.85
C GLU A 54 -9.32 7.45 -15.60
N GLN A 55 -9.95 8.24 -14.74
CA GLN A 55 -9.42 8.54 -13.43
C GLN A 55 -9.46 7.19 -12.73
N LYS A 56 -8.33 6.47 -12.73
CA LYS A 56 -8.15 5.31 -11.86
C LYS A 56 -8.62 5.74 -10.48
N PRO A 57 -9.55 5.00 -9.86
CA PRO A 57 -10.07 5.38 -8.55
C PRO A 57 -8.88 5.59 -7.61
N SER A 58 -8.82 6.77 -7.00
CA SER A 58 -7.79 7.11 -6.01
C SER A 58 -7.98 6.19 -4.81
N PHE A 59 -6.88 5.61 -4.32
CA PHE A 59 -6.95 4.72 -3.16
C PHE A 59 -7.49 5.48 -1.94
N SER A 60 -8.38 4.85 -1.17
CA SER A 60 -8.94 5.43 0.05
C SER A 60 -8.90 4.42 1.19
N PHE A 61 -8.25 4.79 2.29
CA PHE A 61 -8.22 3.96 3.50
C PHE A 61 -9.57 3.86 4.21
N ASN A 62 -10.51 4.76 3.92
CA ASN A 62 -11.86 4.73 4.49
C ASN A 62 -12.79 3.72 3.80
N ASP A 63 -12.41 3.24 2.61
CA ASP A 63 -13.12 2.18 1.90
C ASP A 63 -12.52 0.82 2.27
N SER A 64 -13.16 0.14 3.23
CA SER A 64 -12.69 -1.17 3.72
C SER A 64 -12.66 -2.26 2.64
N SER A 65 -13.56 -2.18 1.65
CA SER A 65 -13.61 -3.11 0.52
C SER A 65 -12.41 -2.90 -0.39
N MET A 66 -12.09 -1.64 -0.69
CA MET A 66 -10.90 -1.28 -1.46
C MET A 66 -9.62 -1.68 -0.73
N VAL A 67 -9.49 -1.36 0.56
CA VAL A 67 -8.35 -1.76 1.40
C VAL A 67 -8.16 -3.27 1.35
N THR A 68 -9.23 -4.04 1.53
CA THR A 68 -9.19 -5.51 1.51
C THR A 68 -8.77 -6.03 0.14
N LYS A 69 -9.36 -5.51 -0.93
CA LYS A 69 -9.08 -5.94 -2.30
C LYS A 69 -7.63 -5.67 -2.70
N GLU A 70 -7.14 -4.45 -2.48
CA GLU A 70 -5.77 -4.08 -2.86
C GLU A 70 -4.73 -4.79 -1.99
N THR A 71 -4.98 -4.94 -0.69
CA THR A 71 -4.09 -5.72 0.19
C THR A 71 -4.04 -7.19 -0.24
N LYS A 72 -5.19 -7.79 -0.57
CA LYS A 72 -5.25 -9.18 -1.05
C LYS A 72 -4.54 -9.37 -2.40
N LYS A 73 -4.56 -8.38 -3.31
CA LYS A 73 -3.77 -8.45 -4.55
C LYS A 73 -2.27 -8.52 -4.29
N ILE A 74 -1.78 -7.88 -3.24
CA ILE A 74 -0.35 -7.85 -2.89
C ILE A 74 0.05 -9.09 -2.11
N LEU A 75 -0.77 -9.53 -1.15
CA LEU A 75 -0.42 -10.57 -0.18
C LEU A 75 -1.00 -11.96 -0.48
N GLY A 76 -1.88 -12.06 -1.48
CA GLY A 76 -2.47 -13.32 -1.91
C GLY A 76 -3.44 -13.94 -0.91
N ASP A 77 -3.67 -15.24 -1.05
CA ASP A 77 -4.66 -15.98 -0.25
C ASP A 77 -4.20 -16.34 1.17
N ASN A 78 -2.92 -16.12 1.48
CA ASN A 78 -2.36 -16.33 2.82
C ASN A 78 -2.75 -15.23 3.81
N LEU A 79 -3.33 -14.13 3.33
CA LEU A 79 -3.84 -13.02 4.14
C LEU A 79 -4.93 -13.48 5.10
N LYS A 80 -4.75 -13.21 6.40
CA LYS A 80 -5.69 -13.60 7.47
C LYS A 80 -6.39 -12.41 8.12
N PHE A 81 -5.71 -11.27 8.23
CA PHE A 81 -6.34 -10.06 8.76
C PHE A 81 -5.74 -8.79 8.16
N ILE A 82 -6.51 -7.71 8.24
CA ILE A 82 -6.10 -6.34 7.88
C ILE A 82 -6.57 -5.38 8.97
N LEU A 83 -5.69 -4.47 9.38
CA LEU A 83 -6.01 -3.36 10.27
C LEU A 83 -5.42 -2.06 9.70
N THR A 84 -6.23 -1.01 9.65
CA THR A 84 -5.76 0.34 9.32
C THR A 84 -5.41 1.10 10.60
N GLY A 85 -4.34 1.87 10.57
CA GLY A 85 -3.88 2.61 11.73
C GLY A 85 -2.73 3.55 11.38
N ASN A 86 -2.18 4.17 12.40
CA ASN A 86 -0.93 4.90 12.28
C ASN A 86 0.15 4.06 12.98
N PHE A 87 0.94 3.29 12.24
CA PHE A 87 1.88 2.30 12.76
C PHE A 87 3.35 2.75 12.70
N ASP A 88 3.66 3.79 11.92
CA ASP A 88 4.93 4.51 11.91
C ASP A 88 4.82 5.89 12.61
N LYS A 89 5.94 6.51 12.98
CA LYS A 89 5.97 7.81 13.66
C LYS A 89 5.51 8.96 12.77
N ASP A 90 5.77 8.86 11.47
CA ASP A 90 5.64 9.96 10.51
C ASP A 90 4.48 9.76 9.52
N SER A 91 3.83 8.61 9.56
CA SER A 91 2.71 8.28 8.69
C SER A 91 1.37 8.76 9.26
N LEU A 92 0.43 9.10 8.37
CA LEU A 92 -0.93 9.45 8.78
C LEU A 92 -1.84 8.22 8.83
N GLN A 93 -1.65 7.28 7.91
CA GLN A 93 -2.46 6.09 7.80
C GLN A 93 -1.78 5.01 6.96
N GLU A 94 -1.81 3.79 7.48
CA GLU A 94 -1.12 2.62 6.94
C GLU A 94 -1.98 1.37 7.17
N ILE A 95 -1.55 0.26 6.58
CA ILE A 95 -2.18 -1.04 6.72
C ILE A 95 -1.20 -2.01 7.37
N ALA A 96 -1.56 -2.49 8.56
CA ALA A 96 -0.96 -3.68 9.16
C ALA A 96 -1.76 -4.91 8.72
N ALA A 97 -1.07 -5.92 8.21
CA ALA A 97 -1.66 -7.17 7.75
C ALA A 97 -0.95 -8.38 8.37
N GLY A 98 -1.68 -9.48 8.52
CA GLY A 98 -1.12 -10.76 8.93
C GLY A 98 -1.27 -11.79 7.83
N ILE A 99 -0.20 -12.53 7.54
CA ILE A 99 -0.24 -13.71 6.67
C ILE A 99 0.16 -14.96 7.44
N GLU A 100 -0.47 -16.08 7.12
CA GLU A 100 -0.11 -17.39 7.68
C GLU A 100 0.51 -18.26 6.60
N LEU A 101 1.65 -18.87 6.91
CA LEU A 101 2.34 -19.79 6.02
C LEU A 101 2.16 -21.21 6.57
N THR A 102 1.78 -22.13 5.69
CA THR A 102 1.51 -23.54 6.04
C THR A 102 2.20 -24.52 5.09
N GLU A 103 3.11 -24.04 4.23
CA GLU A 103 3.73 -24.82 3.16
C GLU A 103 5.25 -24.99 3.37
N ASN A 104 5.80 -26.08 2.82
CA ASN A 104 7.26 -26.32 2.70
C ASN A 104 8.04 -26.22 4.03
N ASN A 105 7.51 -26.79 5.12
CA ASN A 105 8.08 -26.73 6.47
C ASN A 105 8.24 -25.31 7.04
N ASN A 106 7.66 -24.28 6.41
CA ASN A 106 7.60 -22.92 6.94
C ASN A 106 6.21 -22.69 7.52
N TRP A 107 6.04 -23.06 8.79
CA TRP A 107 4.77 -22.94 9.50
C TRP A 107 4.86 -21.79 10.50
N GLY A 108 3.90 -20.88 10.43
CA GLY A 108 3.85 -19.75 11.33
C GLY A 108 3.14 -18.54 10.73
N ILE A 109 3.30 -17.41 11.40
CA ILE A 109 2.68 -16.15 11.02
C ILE A 109 3.72 -15.09 10.71
N LYS A 110 3.35 -14.14 9.85
CA LYS A 110 4.11 -12.92 9.61
C LYS A 110 3.21 -11.70 9.68
N PHE A 111 3.79 -10.60 10.14
CA PHE A 111 3.17 -9.29 10.16
C PHE A 111 3.81 -8.40 9.10
N ILE A 112 2.98 -7.67 8.37
CA ILE A 112 3.37 -6.88 7.21
C ILE A 112 2.83 -5.47 7.37
N LEU A 113 3.65 -4.47 7.06
CA LEU A 113 3.22 -3.07 6.92
C LEU A 113 3.14 -2.71 5.43
N LEU A 114 2.01 -2.12 5.04
CA LEU A 114 1.82 -1.52 3.73
C LEU A 114 1.55 -0.01 3.87
N GLU A 115 2.27 0.76 3.07
CA GLU A 115 2.13 2.21 2.97
C GLU A 115 1.62 2.61 1.58
N LEU A 116 0.90 3.73 1.51
CA LEU A 116 0.47 4.30 0.24
C LEU A 116 1.57 5.21 -0.31
N ALA A 117 2.20 4.80 -1.41
CA ALA A 117 3.15 5.60 -2.16
C ALA A 117 2.75 5.65 -3.63
N ASP A 118 2.71 6.84 -4.22
CA ASP A 118 2.32 7.05 -5.63
C ASP A 118 0.93 6.47 -5.98
N ASN A 119 -0.03 6.59 -5.05
CA ASN A 119 -1.38 6.02 -5.16
C ASN A 119 -1.40 4.47 -5.31
N GLN A 120 -0.36 3.79 -4.82
CA GLN A 120 -0.27 2.33 -4.77
C GLN A 120 0.21 1.88 -3.39
N LEU A 121 -0.36 0.79 -2.89
CA LEU A 121 0.12 0.17 -1.66
C LEU A 121 1.46 -0.53 -1.94
N LYS A 122 2.47 -0.24 -1.11
CA LYS A 122 3.79 -0.86 -1.17
C LYS A 122 4.11 -1.47 0.19
N LYS A 123 4.73 -2.65 0.17
CA LYS A 123 5.24 -3.30 1.38
C LYS A 123 6.51 -2.62 1.86
N THR A 124 6.50 -2.12 3.10
CA THR A 124 7.64 -1.42 3.70
C THR A 124 8.28 -2.21 4.84
N PHE A 125 7.53 -3.10 5.48
CA PHE A 125 8.03 -4.00 6.50
C PHE A 125 7.43 -5.41 6.38
N GLU A 126 8.21 -6.41 6.78
CA GLU A 126 7.78 -7.78 7.01
C GLU A 126 8.54 -8.35 8.21
N SER A 127 7.84 -8.95 9.17
CA SER A 127 8.47 -9.62 10.30
C SER A 127 9.21 -10.88 9.86
N GLU A 128 10.07 -11.40 10.74
CA GLU A 128 10.48 -12.80 10.65
C GLU A 128 9.27 -13.76 10.75
N LEU A 129 9.49 -15.03 10.44
CA LEU A 129 8.48 -16.06 10.65
C LEU A 129 8.34 -16.31 12.15
N LEU A 130 7.15 -16.09 12.70
CA LEU A 130 6.86 -16.22 14.12
C LEU A 130 6.00 -17.45 14.37
N ASP A 131 6.19 -18.10 15.51
CA ASP A 131 5.35 -19.20 15.95
C ASP A 131 3.91 -18.73 16.19
N GLY A 132 2.95 -19.47 15.68
CA GLY A 132 1.54 -19.19 15.91
C GLY A 132 0.67 -19.53 14.72
N SER A 133 -0.61 -19.24 14.89
CA SER A 133 -1.64 -19.33 13.85
C SER A 133 -2.63 -18.19 14.05
N PHE A 134 -3.24 -17.69 12.96
CA PHE A 134 -4.31 -16.69 13.08
C PHE A 134 -5.68 -17.32 13.38
N LYS A 135 -5.79 -18.65 13.32
CA LYS A 135 -7.00 -19.37 13.74
C LYS A 135 -7.12 -19.35 15.26
N GLY A 136 -8.24 -18.85 15.77
CA GLY A 136 -8.56 -18.83 17.21
C GLY A 136 -7.73 -17.83 18.04
N CYS A 137 -6.87 -17.05 17.40
CA CYS A 137 -6.02 -16.09 18.08
C CYS A 137 -6.75 -14.78 18.43
N LEU A 138 -6.06 -13.95 19.21
CA LEU A 138 -6.41 -12.56 19.46
C LEU A 138 -5.42 -11.65 18.74
N VAL A 139 -5.92 -10.81 17.84
CA VAL A 139 -5.16 -9.71 17.23
C VAL A 139 -5.83 -8.39 17.58
N LYS A 140 -5.08 -7.46 18.18
CA LYS A 140 -5.59 -6.14 18.58
C LYS A 140 -4.59 -5.05 18.24
N LYS A 141 -5.13 -3.92 17.80
CA LYS A 141 -4.39 -2.67 17.76
C LYS A 141 -4.33 -2.09 19.17
N ILE A 142 -3.14 -1.71 19.62
CA ILE A 142 -2.91 -1.10 20.94
C ILE A 142 -2.03 0.14 20.81
N LYS A 143 -2.11 1.03 21.80
CA LYS A 143 -1.32 2.24 21.85
C LYS A 143 -0.88 2.50 23.28
N PHE A 144 0.43 2.69 23.48
CA PHE A 144 0.96 3.10 24.77
C PHE A 144 0.90 4.63 24.91
N PRO A 145 0.67 5.18 26.11
CA PRO A 145 0.57 6.62 26.31
C PRO A 145 1.80 7.41 25.83
N LYS A 146 3.00 6.82 25.89
CA LYS A 146 4.25 7.45 25.45
C LYS A 146 4.55 7.30 23.96
N MET A 147 3.72 6.58 23.21
CA MET A 147 3.89 6.33 21.78
C MET A 147 2.80 7.06 21.01
N ASN A 148 3.20 7.84 20.01
CA ASN A 148 2.27 8.56 19.13
C ASN A 148 1.73 7.69 17.98
N TYR A 149 2.25 6.48 17.82
CA TYR A 149 1.83 5.46 16.86
C TYR A 149 1.19 4.24 17.55
N ASP A 150 0.49 3.43 16.76
CA ASP A 150 -0.20 2.20 17.09
C ASP A 150 0.76 1.01 16.95
N LEU A 151 0.53 -0.05 17.73
CA LEU A 151 1.25 -1.30 17.69
C LEU A 151 0.24 -2.44 17.54
N ILE A 152 0.70 -3.60 17.05
CA ILE A 152 -0.14 -4.79 16.94
C ILE A 152 0.21 -5.76 18.06
N TYR A 153 -0.78 -6.08 18.90
CA TYR A 153 -0.71 -7.16 19.86
C TYR A 153 -1.31 -8.43 19.27
N TYR A 154 -0.55 -9.51 19.32
CA TYR A 154 -0.97 -10.87 18.99
C TYR A 154 -0.89 -11.75 20.23
N ASN A 155 -1.86 -12.64 20.38
CA ASN A 155 -1.84 -13.72 21.36
C ASN A 155 -2.50 -14.95 20.73
N SER A 156 -1.79 -16.08 20.70
CA SER A 156 -2.25 -17.32 20.08
C SER A 156 -3.48 -17.93 20.76
N GLN A 157 -3.81 -17.48 21.98
CA GLN A 157 -4.72 -18.14 22.90
C GLN A 157 -4.28 -19.60 23.10
N ASP A 158 -5.21 -20.48 23.48
CA ASP A 158 -4.95 -21.90 23.72
C ASP A 158 -4.68 -22.71 22.43
N TYR A 159 -4.53 -22.06 21.27
CA TYR A 159 -4.40 -22.71 19.97
C TYR A 159 -2.98 -22.57 19.41
N PHE A 160 -2.12 -23.54 19.76
CA PHE A 160 -0.96 -23.90 18.95
C PHE A 160 -0.88 -25.43 18.85
N TRP A 161 -0.70 -25.94 17.63
CA TRP A 161 -0.85 -27.36 17.33
C TRP A 161 0.14 -28.22 18.14
N GLY A 162 -0.38 -29.17 18.92
CA GLY A 162 0.43 -30.18 19.63
C GLY A 162 0.68 -29.90 21.12
N SER A 163 0.37 -28.71 21.63
CA SER A 163 0.74 -28.30 23.00
C SER A 163 -0.16 -28.84 24.13
N GLY A 164 -1.24 -29.55 23.81
CA GLY A 164 -2.21 -30.01 24.81
C GLY A 164 -2.96 -28.89 25.56
N GLY A 165 -2.89 -27.64 25.06
CA GLY A 165 -3.63 -26.49 25.62
C GLY A 165 -2.91 -25.76 26.77
N GLY A 166 -1.59 -25.96 26.93
CA GLY A 166 -0.80 -25.32 27.99
C GLY A 166 0.07 -24.14 27.54
N GLU A 167 0.08 -23.80 26.24
CA GLU A 167 1.05 -22.85 25.65
C GLU A 167 0.38 -21.66 24.98
N VAL A 168 0.92 -20.47 25.21
CA VAL A 168 0.47 -19.24 24.54
C VAL A 168 1.67 -18.41 24.06
N PHE A 169 1.80 -18.29 22.75
CA PHE A 169 2.72 -17.35 22.10
C PHE A 169 2.05 -15.97 22.03
N SER A 170 2.76 -14.93 22.45
CA SER A 170 2.28 -13.56 22.33
C SER A 170 3.35 -12.63 21.80
N TYR A 171 2.94 -11.75 20.89
CA TYR A 171 3.83 -10.78 20.26
C TYR A 171 3.28 -9.37 20.36
N LEU A 172 4.20 -8.42 20.38
CA LEU A 172 3.90 -7.02 20.18
C LEU A 172 4.78 -6.50 19.05
N ILE A 173 4.13 -6.18 17.93
CA ILE A 173 4.78 -5.76 16.70
C ILE A 173 4.84 -4.23 16.69
N ASN A 174 6.06 -3.70 16.74
CA ASN A 174 6.36 -2.28 16.62
C ASN A 174 7.00 -2.02 15.26
N PHE A 175 6.17 -1.61 14.30
CA PHE A 175 6.62 -1.30 12.94
C PHE A 175 7.53 -0.05 12.92
N ALA A 176 7.19 1.01 13.65
CA ALA A 176 7.98 2.24 13.75
C ALA A 176 9.44 2.04 14.24
N GLU A 177 9.72 0.94 14.94
CA GLU A 177 11.08 0.61 15.41
C GLU A 177 11.65 -0.65 14.78
N ASN A 178 10.93 -1.30 13.86
CA ASN A 178 11.27 -2.60 13.30
C ASN A 178 11.58 -3.65 14.39
N LYS A 179 10.74 -3.70 15.44
CA LYS A 179 10.94 -4.60 16.59
C LYS A 179 9.72 -5.48 16.82
N THR A 180 9.99 -6.74 17.12
CA THR A 180 9.02 -7.70 17.65
C THR A 180 9.38 -8.02 19.09
N TYR A 181 8.46 -7.79 20.01
CA TYR A 181 8.59 -8.21 21.41
C TYR A 181 7.84 -9.52 21.60
N TYR A 182 8.45 -10.48 22.28
CA TYR A 182 7.94 -11.83 22.38
C TYR A 182 7.79 -12.28 23.84
N THR A 183 6.69 -12.95 24.13
CA THR A 183 6.49 -13.66 25.39
C THR A 183 5.88 -15.03 25.15
N HIS A 184 6.26 -15.99 25.96
CA HIS A 184 5.75 -17.35 25.92
C HIS A 184 5.20 -17.73 27.29
N LEU A 185 3.91 -18.01 27.35
CA LEU A 185 3.30 -18.60 28.54
C LEU A 185 3.32 -20.12 28.38
N PHE A 186 3.76 -20.82 29.42
CA PHE A 186 3.67 -22.27 29.53
C PHE A 186 3.01 -22.67 30.85
N SER A 187 2.08 -23.61 30.80
CA SER A 187 1.28 -24.06 31.93
C SER A 187 1.23 -25.58 31.99
N GLU A 188 1.71 -26.14 33.09
CA GLU A 188 1.65 -27.58 33.39
C GLU A 188 0.65 -27.87 34.50
N SER A 189 0.11 -29.09 34.49
CA SER A 189 -0.76 -29.56 35.56
C SER A 189 -0.04 -29.48 36.91
N ARG A 190 -0.73 -28.91 37.92
CA ARG A 190 -0.29 -28.80 39.32
C ARG A 190 0.94 -27.91 39.57
N LYS A 191 1.35 -27.12 38.58
CA LYS A 191 2.35 -26.05 38.76
C LYS A 191 1.72 -24.69 38.42
N PRO A 192 2.18 -23.59 39.03
CA PRO A 192 1.83 -22.26 38.53
C PRO A 192 2.28 -22.10 37.08
N ALA A 193 1.51 -21.38 36.28
CA ALA A 193 1.94 -21.01 34.92
C ALA A 193 3.21 -20.15 34.99
N GLU A 194 4.06 -20.29 33.98
CA GLU A 194 5.31 -19.57 33.84
C GLU A 194 5.26 -18.71 32.57
N LEU A 195 5.75 -17.47 32.67
CA LEU A 195 5.82 -16.54 31.54
C LEU A 195 7.28 -16.18 31.28
N PHE A 196 7.77 -16.55 30.12
CA PHE A 196 9.01 -16.07 29.57
C PHE A 196 8.78 -14.71 28.86
N LEU A 197 9.74 -13.81 29.01
CA LEU A 197 9.79 -12.54 28.28
C LEU A 197 11.13 -12.45 27.54
N SER A 198 11.08 -12.17 26.24
CA SER A 198 12.29 -12.03 25.42
C SER A 198 13.20 -10.90 25.94
N LYS A 199 14.51 -11.08 25.78
CA LYS A 199 15.55 -10.18 26.33
C LYS A 199 15.46 -8.74 25.83
N ASN A 200 14.86 -8.52 24.66
CA ASN A 200 14.65 -7.19 24.08
C ASN A 200 13.48 -6.41 24.73
N ILE A 201 12.71 -7.01 25.65
CA ILE A 201 11.66 -6.33 26.43
C ILE A 201 12.30 -5.59 27.61
N THR A 202 12.95 -4.47 27.33
CA THR A 202 13.57 -3.59 28.34
C THR A 202 12.65 -2.45 28.79
N ASP A 203 11.68 -2.07 27.95
CA ASP A 203 10.73 -1.02 28.28
C ASP A 203 9.76 -1.47 29.39
N SER A 204 9.68 -0.66 30.44
CA SER A 204 8.88 -0.97 31.63
C SER A 204 7.37 -1.03 31.36
N GLU A 205 6.84 -0.25 30.41
CA GLU A 205 5.41 -0.25 30.08
C GLU A 205 5.05 -1.48 29.26
N ILE A 206 5.87 -1.84 28.28
CA ILE A 206 5.70 -3.08 27.51
C ILE A 206 5.79 -4.30 28.43
N ARG A 207 6.82 -4.34 29.28
CA ARG A 207 6.99 -5.43 30.27
C ARG A 207 5.75 -5.53 31.18
N LYS A 208 5.28 -4.41 31.71
CA LYS A 208 4.10 -4.37 32.58
C LYS A 208 2.85 -4.81 31.83
N PHE A 209 2.69 -4.41 30.56
CA PHE A 209 1.56 -4.81 29.73
C PHE A 209 1.45 -6.32 29.58
N PHE A 210 2.52 -7.00 29.16
CA PHE A 210 2.51 -8.46 29.02
C PHE A 210 2.19 -9.15 30.35
N ILE A 211 2.93 -8.82 31.42
CA ILE A 211 2.74 -9.44 32.74
C ILE A 211 1.31 -9.23 33.24
N SER A 212 0.80 -8.00 33.11
CA SER A 212 -0.54 -7.66 33.60
C SER A 212 -1.64 -8.28 32.74
N ASN A 213 -1.39 -8.54 31.46
CA ASN A 213 -2.37 -9.20 30.60
C ASN A 213 -2.53 -10.68 31.00
N PHE A 214 -1.41 -11.40 31.18
CA PHE A 214 -1.45 -12.80 31.61
C PHE A 214 -1.89 -12.99 33.06
N LYS A 215 -1.54 -12.07 33.97
CA LYS A 215 -1.95 -12.17 35.39
C LYS A 215 -3.46 -12.07 35.62
N LYS A 216 -4.23 -11.59 34.65
CA LYS A 216 -5.70 -11.61 34.75
C LYS A 216 -6.25 -13.03 34.76
N ASP A 217 -5.69 -13.88 33.92
CA ASP A 217 -6.11 -15.27 33.75
C ASP A 217 -5.27 -16.23 34.62
N TYR A 218 -4.03 -15.84 34.94
CA TYR A 218 -3.07 -16.60 35.75
C TYR A 218 -2.55 -15.77 36.93
N PRO A 219 -3.32 -15.59 38.03
CA PRO A 219 -2.93 -14.72 39.14
C PRO A 219 -1.60 -15.09 39.82
N ASP A 220 -1.31 -16.39 39.90
CA ASP A 220 -0.10 -16.96 40.54
C ASP A 220 1.08 -17.11 39.58
N LEU A 221 1.02 -16.47 38.40
CA LEU A 221 2.05 -16.53 37.36
C LEU A 221 3.45 -16.23 37.89
N LYS A 222 4.41 -17.08 37.53
CA LYS A 222 5.85 -16.86 37.75
C LYS A 222 6.55 -16.42 36.47
N LEU A 223 7.66 -15.68 36.61
CA LEU A 223 8.49 -15.31 35.47
C LEU A 223 9.59 -16.34 35.28
N ALA A 224 9.71 -16.88 34.07
CA ALA A 224 10.79 -17.76 33.68
C ALA A 224 12.00 -16.93 33.22
N SER A 225 13.22 -17.40 33.55
CA SER A 225 14.47 -16.79 33.09
C SER A 225 14.87 -17.23 31.69
N GLU A 226 14.40 -18.40 31.27
CA GLU A 226 14.70 -19.03 29.99
C GLU A 226 13.40 -19.47 29.34
N ASP A 227 13.43 -19.56 28.01
CA ASP A 227 12.29 -20.04 27.25
C ASP A 227 12.29 -21.57 27.21
N VAL A 228 11.10 -22.15 27.19
CA VAL A 228 10.95 -23.60 27.03
C VAL A 228 11.05 -23.90 25.54
N SER A 229 12.14 -24.56 25.15
CA SER A 229 12.24 -25.16 23.81
C SER A 229 11.63 -26.56 23.86
N LEU A 230 10.52 -26.75 23.16
CA LEU A 230 10.02 -28.09 22.89
C LEU A 230 10.73 -28.60 21.64
N GLU A 231 11.84 -29.32 21.84
CA GLU A 231 12.39 -30.16 20.78
C GLU A 231 11.35 -31.26 20.49
N PHE A 232 10.69 -31.18 19.33
CA PHE A 232 9.83 -32.24 18.80
C PHE A 232 10.56 -33.02 17.71
#